data_AF-A0A352KNC6-F1
#
_entry.id   AF-A0A352KNC6-F1
#
_cell.length_a   1.000
_cell.length_b   1.000
_cell.length_c   1.000
_cell.angle_alpha   90.00
_cell.angle_beta   90.00
_cell.angle_gamma   90.00
#
_symmetry.space_group_name_H-M   'P 1'
#
loop_
_entity.id
_entity.type
_entity.pdbx_description
1 polymer ?
#
loop_
_entity_poly.entity_id
_entity_poly.type
_entity_poly.pdbx_seq_one_letter_code
_entity_poly.pdbx_strand_id
1 'polypeptide(L)'
;MNYPAYWPEYTVVYLVLGGGAVFVSLLLVLTAQRFSLALKGVALLLVILVAVVLAPFSTRSYEITEDKLIIHRLGLAREIKRADIIDAQVLPSAMDRAQRLWRFGDILRFQVHFRNNQLGEFQAFLSLPKNLVVIRGIDFVYVVSPVLADSFARDLMLPTWRGG
;
A
#
# COMPACT_ATOMS: atom_id res chain seq x y z
N MET A 1 -5.77 16.53 10.00
CA MET A 1 -5.16 17.04 8.75
C MET A 1 -5.09 15.91 7.74
N ASN A 2 -5.52 16.14 6.49
CA ASN A 2 -5.54 15.12 5.45
C ASN A 2 -4.47 15.40 4.38
N TYR A 3 -3.68 14.39 4.08
CA TYR A 3 -2.56 14.42 3.16
C TYR A 3 -2.80 13.42 2.02
N PRO A 4 -2.91 13.86 0.76
CA PRO A 4 -3.05 12.93 -0.36
C PRO A 4 -1.77 12.11 -0.53
N ALA A 5 -1.93 10.85 -0.95
CA ALA A 5 -0.83 10.06 -1.48
C ALA A 5 -0.61 10.42 -2.96
N TYR A 6 0.61 10.23 -3.46
CA TYR A 6 0.83 10.32 -4.90
C TYR A 6 -0.06 9.30 -5.62
N TRP A 7 -0.72 9.72 -6.69
CA TRP A 7 -1.40 8.81 -7.61
C TRP A 7 -0.46 8.54 -8.78
N PRO A 8 0.09 7.33 -8.91
CA PRO A 8 0.81 7.00 -10.12
C PRO A 8 -0.22 6.73 -11.23
N GLU A 9 -0.01 7.30 -12.40
CA GLU A 9 -0.63 6.88 -13.67
C GLU A 9 -0.50 5.35 -13.86
N TYR A 10 0.55 4.75 -13.26
CA TYR A 10 0.80 3.32 -13.26
C TYR A 10 -0.27 2.47 -12.56
N THR A 11 -1.03 2.99 -11.58
CA THR A 11 -2.13 2.20 -10.97
C THR A 11 -3.24 1.91 -11.99
N VAL A 12 -3.53 2.89 -12.85
CA VAL A 12 -4.43 2.72 -13.98
C VAL A 12 -3.82 1.75 -14.99
N VAL A 13 -2.52 1.86 -15.28
CA VAL A 13 -1.83 0.93 -16.19
C VAL A 13 -1.86 -0.51 -15.67
N TYR A 14 -1.61 -0.76 -14.38
CA TYR A 14 -1.70 -2.12 -13.80
C TYR A 14 -3.13 -2.66 -13.78
N LEU A 15 -4.13 -1.81 -13.54
CA LEU A 15 -5.54 -2.19 -13.66
C LEU A 15 -5.91 -2.50 -15.11
N VAL A 16 -5.42 -1.73 -16.08
CA VAL A 16 -5.71 -1.91 -17.51
C VAL A 16 -4.97 -3.13 -18.07
N LEU A 17 -3.70 -3.34 -17.73
CA LEU A 17 -2.92 -4.51 -18.15
C LEU A 17 -3.41 -5.79 -17.46
N GLY A 18 -3.67 -5.72 -16.15
CA GLY A 18 -4.23 -6.84 -15.39
C GLY A 18 -5.63 -7.18 -15.87
N GLY A 19 -6.50 -6.18 -16.02
CA GLY A 19 -7.85 -6.35 -16.58
C GLY A 19 -7.84 -6.86 -18.02
N GLY A 20 -6.91 -6.38 -18.85
CA GLY A 20 -6.74 -6.83 -20.23
C GLY A 20 -6.28 -8.29 -20.33
N ALA A 21 -5.29 -8.69 -19.53
CA ALA A 21 -4.84 -10.09 -19.48
C ALA A 21 -5.95 -11.03 -18.98
N VAL A 22 -6.71 -10.58 -17.98
CA VAL A 22 -7.89 -11.28 -17.47
C VAL A 22 -8.98 -11.40 -18.55
N PHE A 23 -9.25 -10.33 -19.30
CA PHE A 23 -10.25 -10.30 -20.37
C PHE A 23 -9.86 -11.22 -21.54
N VAL A 24 -8.58 -11.21 -21.94
CA VAL A 24 -8.05 -12.11 -22.98
C VAL A 24 -8.11 -13.56 -22.51
N SER A 25 -7.75 -13.84 -21.26
CA SER A 25 -7.84 -15.19 -20.69
C SER A 25 -9.28 -15.70 -20.65
N LEU A 26 -10.22 -14.82 -20.30
CA LEU A 26 -11.65 -15.13 -20.31
C LEU A 26 -12.16 -15.41 -21.73
N LEU A 27 -11.80 -14.59 -22.71
CA LEU A 27 -12.16 -14.80 -24.12
C LEU A 27 -11.66 -16.15 -24.62
N LEU A 28 -10.38 -16.48 -24.38
CA LEU A 28 -9.78 -17.74 -24.79
C LEU A 28 -10.50 -18.96 -24.18
N VAL A 29 -10.84 -18.90 -22.89
CA VAL A 29 -11.58 -19.97 -22.19
C VAL A 29 -13.01 -20.11 -22.74
N LEU A 30 -13.69 -19.01 -23.01
CA LEU A 30 -15.06 -19.03 -23.52
C LEU A 30 -15.11 -19.58 -24.96
N THR A 31 -14.19 -19.15 -25.83
CA THR A 31 -14.12 -19.59 -27.24
C THR A 31 -13.54 -20.97 -27.44
N ALA A 32 -12.79 -21.51 -26.47
CA ALA A 32 -12.26 -22.86 -26.54
C ALA A 32 -13.40 -23.90 -26.46
N GLN A 33 -13.67 -24.59 -27.57
CA GLN A 33 -14.67 -25.66 -27.66
C GLN A 33 -14.28 -26.94 -26.90
N ARG A 34 -13.02 -27.03 -26.45
CA ARG A 34 -12.43 -28.24 -25.86
C ARG A 34 -12.66 -28.38 -24.35
N PHE A 35 -13.09 -27.33 -23.66
CA PHE A 35 -13.26 -27.34 -22.20
C PHE A 35 -14.73 -27.52 -21.81
N SER A 36 -14.96 -28.34 -20.78
CA SER A 36 -16.29 -28.52 -20.19
C SER A 36 -16.81 -27.22 -19.54
N LEU A 37 -18.13 -27.07 -19.43
CA LEU A 37 -18.74 -25.90 -18.77
C LEU A 37 -18.22 -25.69 -17.34
N ALA A 38 -17.96 -26.76 -16.59
CA ALA A 38 -17.40 -26.70 -15.24
C ALA A 38 -16.02 -26.03 -15.22
N LEU A 39 -15.12 -26.38 -16.16
CA LEU A 39 -13.79 -25.77 -16.26
C LEU A 39 -13.88 -24.28 -16.62
N LYS A 40 -14.82 -23.91 -17.51
CA LYS A 40 -15.07 -22.51 -17.87
C LYS A 40 -15.58 -21.71 -16.68
N GLY A 41 -16.47 -22.29 -15.87
CA GLY A 41 -16.96 -21.69 -14.63
C GLY A 41 -15.85 -21.46 -13.60
N VAL A 42 -14.99 -22.45 -13.37
CA VAL A 42 -13.84 -22.34 -12.45
C VAL A 42 -12.85 -21.26 -12.92
N ALA A 43 -12.56 -21.20 -14.21
CA ALA A 43 -11.68 -20.18 -14.78
C ALA A 43 -12.26 -18.76 -14.65
N LEU A 44 -13.56 -18.57 -14.89
CA LEU A 44 -14.24 -17.30 -14.68
C LEU A 44 -14.17 -16.86 -13.21
N LEU A 45 -14.39 -17.79 -12.29
CA LEU A 45 -14.37 -17.52 -10.85
C LEU A 45 -12.96 -17.11 -10.39
N LEU A 46 -11.92 -17.78 -10.87
CA LEU A 46 -10.52 -17.41 -10.65
C LEU A 46 -10.19 -16.02 -11.20
N VAL A 47 -10.68 -15.70 -12.40
CA VAL A 47 -10.53 -14.38 -13.03
C VAL A 47 -11.14 -13.26 -12.18
N ILE A 48 -12.39 -13.46 -11.73
CA ILE A 48 -13.08 -12.49 -10.86
C ILE A 48 -12.34 -12.35 -9.53
N LEU A 49 -11.90 -13.47 -8.95
CA LEU A 49 -11.15 -13.46 -7.69
C LEU A 49 -9.86 -12.67 -7.82
N VAL A 50 -9.09 -12.88 -8.90
CA VAL A 50 -7.86 -12.13 -9.16
C VAL A 50 -8.15 -10.63 -9.35
N ALA A 51 -9.19 -10.27 -10.09
CA ALA A 51 -9.56 -8.87 -10.29
C ALA A 51 -9.98 -8.18 -8.98
N VAL A 52 -10.79 -8.85 -8.14
CA VAL A 52 -11.23 -8.34 -6.84
C VAL A 52 -10.05 -8.20 -5.88
N VAL A 53 -9.12 -9.18 -5.89
CA VAL A 53 -7.92 -9.15 -5.04
C VAL A 53 -6.94 -8.08 -5.49
N LEU A 54 -6.87 -7.76 -6.79
CA LEU A 54 -5.97 -6.74 -7.36
C LEU A 54 -6.46 -5.28 -7.25
N ALA A 55 -7.75 -5.04 -7.02
CA ALA A 55 -8.28 -3.69 -6.85
C ALA A 55 -7.80 -2.93 -5.57
N PRO A 56 -7.59 -3.55 -4.40
CA PRO A 56 -7.27 -2.83 -3.16
C PRO A 56 -5.83 -2.33 -2.98
N PHE A 57 -4.93 -2.54 -3.93
CA PHE A 57 -3.48 -2.37 -3.69
C PHE A 57 -2.94 -0.93 -3.63
N SER A 58 -3.77 0.12 -3.77
CA SER A 58 -3.28 1.50 -3.76
C SER A 58 -3.61 2.25 -2.46
N THR A 59 -2.58 2.78 -1.80
CA THR A 59 -2.73 3.79 -0.73
C THR A 59 -3.30 5.07 -1.34
N ARG A 60 -4.36 5.61 -0.74
CA ARG A 60 -5.12 6.76 -1.27
C ARG A 60 -4.79 8.07 -0.57
N SER A 61 -4.77 8.03 0.76
CA SER A 61 -4.55 9.22 1.59
C SER A 61 -4.01 8.84 2.96
N TYR A 62 -3.49 9.85 3.64
CA TYR A 62 -3.04 9.78 5.01
C TYR A 62 -3.79 10.83 5.81
N GLU A 63 -4.29 10.45 6.97
CA GLU A 63 -5.02 11.36 7.85
C GLU A 63 -4.34 11.37 9.21
N ILE A 64 -3.90 12.55 9.63
CA ILE A 64 -3.33 12.79 10.95
C ILE A 64 -4.45 13.37 11.82
N THR A 65 -4.88 12.63 12.84
CA THR A 65 -5.78 13.13 13.90
C THR A 65 -4.95 13.49 15.13
N GLU A 66 -5.61 13.89 16.22
CA GLU A 66 -4.92 14.19 17.48
C GLU A 66 -4.31 12.92 18.11
N ASP A 67 -4.95 11.77 17.95
CA ASP A 67 -4.60 10.53 18.65
C ASP A 67 -3.96 9.49 17.72
N LYS A 68 -4.20 9.56 16.41
CA LYS A 68 -3.77 8.54 15.44
C LYS A 68 -3.34 9.11 14.10
N LEU A 69 -2.53 8.32 13.41
CA LEU A 69 -2.27 8.39 11.99
C LEU A 69 -3.07 7.28 11.32
N ILE A 70 -3.92 7.63 10.37
CA ILE A 70 -4.71 6.70 9.59
C ILE A 70 -4.15 6.66 8.17
N ILE A 71 -3.75 5.47 7.73
CA ILE A 71 -3.33 5.21 6.36
C ILE A 71 -4.51 4.60 5.62
N HIS A 72 -5.11 5.37 4.71
CA HIS A 72 -6.28 4.95 3.93
C HIS A 72 -5.86 4.17 2.68
N ARG A 73 -6.40 2.96 2.54
CA ARG A 73 -6.25 2.08 1.38
C ARG A 73 -7.63 1.71 0.84
N LEU A 74 -7.71 1.19 -0.38
CA LEU A 74 -9.00 0.77 -0.95
C LEU A 74 -9.65 -0.34 -0.10
N GLY A 75 -10.73 0.00 0.60
CA GLY A 75 -11.50 -0.93 1.45
C GLY A 75 -10.89 -1.23 2.83
N LEU A 76 -9.72 -0.67 3.16
CA LEU A 76 -9.01 -0.93 4.43
C LEU A 76 -8.35 0.35 4.94
N ALA A 77 -8.37 0.55 6.26
CA ALA A 77 -7.62 1.60 6.94
C ALA A 77 -6.66 0.99 7.95
N ARG A 78 -5.45 1.55 8.07
CA ARG A 78 -4.50 1.18 9.13
C ARG A 78 -4.36 2.34 10.08
N GLU A 79 -4.82 2.14 11.32
CA GLU A 79 -4.67 3.13 12.38
C GLU A 79 -3.38 2.87 13.16
N ILE A 80 -2.63 3.93 13.43
CA ILE A 80 -1.39 3.92 14.18
C ILE A 80 -1.55 4.99 15.26
N LYS A 81 -1.43 4.62 16.54
CA LYS A 81 -1.53 5.62 17.61
C LYS A 81 -0.33 6.55 17.54
N ARG A 82 -0.54 7.86 17.64
CA ARG A 82 0.54 8.85 17.65
C ARG A 82 1.46 8.70 18.86
N ALA A 83 0.92 8.22 19.99
CA ALA A 83 1.71 7.90 21.18
C ALA A 83 2.75 6.81 20.95
N ASP A 84 2.55 5.93 19.96
CA ASP A 84 3.49 4.86 19.63
C ASP A 84 4.57 5.33 18.62
N ILE A 85 4.44 6.56 18.09
CA ILE A 85 5.37 7.16 17.13
C ILE A 85 6.45 7.93 17.89
N ILE A 86 7.71 7.58 17.64
CA ILE A 86 8.88 8.17 18.26
C ILE A 86 9.49 9.26 17.37
N ASP A 87 9.54 9.00 16.05
CA ASP A 87 10.21 9.88 15.09
C ASP A 87 9.56 9.79 13.70
N ALA A 88 9.65 10.87 12.94
CA ALA A 88 9.16 11.00 11.57
C ALA A 88 10.05 11.95 10.80
N GLN A 89 10.75 11.41 9.81
CA GLN A 89 11.75 12.16 9.05
C GLN A 89 11.61 11.92 7.55
N VAL A 90 11.80 12.97 6.77
CA VAL A 90 11.88 12.86 5.31
C VAL A 90 13.22 12.23 4.95
N LEU A 91 13.20 11.06 4.32
CA LEU A 91 14.39 10.32 3.92
C LEU A 91 14.18 9.69 2.54
N PRO A 92 14.52 10.40 1.44
CA PRO A 92 14.32 9.92 0.08
C PRO A 92 15.04 8.60 -0.24
N SER A 93 16.19 8.34 0.42
CA SER A 93 16.97 7.11 0.28
C SER A 93 16.44 5.92 1.08
N ALA A 94 15.29 6.04 1.76
CA ALA A 94 14.74 4.99 2.62
C ALA A 94 14.52 3.64 1.90
N MET A 95 14.29 3.66 0.59
CA MET A 95 14.10 2.45 -0.23
C MET A 95 15.37 1.98 -0.95
N ASP A 96 16.51 2.64 -0.75
CA ASP A 96 17.76 2.25 -1.39
C ASP A 96 18.19 0.87 -0.92
N ARG A 97 18.46 -0.01 -1.91
CA ARG A 97 18.87 -1.40 -1.68
C ARG A 97 17.89 -2.20 -0.79
N ALA A 98 16.62 -1.80 -0.75
CA ALA A 98 15.60 -2.52 -0.01
C ALA A 98 15.23 -3.84 -0.71
N GLN A 99 15.31 -4.93 0.04
CA GLN A 99 14.89 -6.24 -0.40
C GLN A 99 13.46 -6.49 0.06
N ARG A 100 12.58 -6.86 -0.88
CA ARG A 100 11.21 -7.25 -0.55
C ARG A 100 11.21 -8.61 0.15
N LEU A 101 10.59 -8.65 1.33
CA LEU A 101 10.36 -9.89 2.06
C LEU A 101 9.03 -10.50 1.56
N TRP A 102 9.10 -11.74 1.07
CA TRP A 102 7.93 -12.48 0.62
C TRP A 102 7.48 -13.44 1.71
N ARG A 103 6.74 -12.94 2.70
CA ARG A 103 6.13 -13.81 3.71
C ARG A 103 4.75 -14.24 3.25
N PHE A 104 4.38 -15.50 3.46
CA PHE A 104 3.04 -15.99 3.12
C PHE A 104 1.91 -15.16 3.74
N GLY A 105 2.11 -14.64 4.97
CA GLY A 105 1.15 -13.75 5.63
C GLY A 105 1.03 -12.35 5.02
N ASP A 106 2.05 -11.89 4.30
CA ASP A 106 2.12 -10.55 3.69
C ASP A 106 1.20 -10.44 2.47
N ILE A 107 1.06 -11.55 1.74
CA ILE A 107 0.18 -11.68 0.58
C ILE A 107 -1.29 -11.54 1.01
N LEU A 108 -1.67 -12.18 2.12
CA LEU A 108 -3.04 -12.16 2.65
C LEU A 108 -3.39 -10.87 3.39
N ARG A 109 -2.40 -10.24 4.03
CA ARG A 109 -2.59 -8.98 4.78
C ARG A 109 -2.39 -7.74 3.93
N PHE A 110 -2.05 -7.91 2.65
CA PHE A 110 -1.74 -6.81 1.73
C PHE A 110 -0.72 -5.84 2.35
N GLN A 111 0.27 -6.40 3.05
CA GLN A 111 1.33 -5.66 3.75
C GLN A 111 2.65 -6.04 3.10
N VAL A 112 3.34 -5.08 2.50
CA VAL A 112 4.64 -5.35 1.88
C VAL A 112 5.74 -5.03 2.87
N HIS A 113 6.41 -6.07 3.35
CA HIS A 113 7.60 -5.93 4.19
C HIS A 113 8.86 -5.81 3.33
N PHE A 114 9.76 -4.96 3.78
CA PHE A 114 11.06 -4.72 3.18
C PHE A 114 12.14 -4.83 4.24
N ARG A 115 13.37 -5.08 3.82
CA ARG A 115 14.55 -4.99 4.66
C ARG A 115 15.68 -4.27 3.94
N ASN A 116 16.36 -3.36 4.62
CA ASN A 116 17.65 -2.82 4.18
C ASN A 116 18.59 -2.59 5.37
N ASN A 117 19.85 -2.28 5.09
CA ASN A 117 20.86 -2.06 6.12
C ASN A 117 20.65 -0.76 6.90
N GLN A 118 19.89 0.20 6.36
CA GLN A 118 19.70 1.52 6.96
C GLN A 118 18.54 1.55 7.98
N LEU A 119 17.44 0.85 7.69
CA LEU A 119 16.20 0.86 8.45
C LEU A 119 15.90 -0.48 9.13
N GLY A 120 16.66 -1.53 8.81
CA GLY A 120 16.34 -2.89 9.25
C GLY A 120 15.13 -3.43 8.49
N GLU A 121 14.23 -4.13 9.19
CA GLU A 121 12.95 -4.59 8.64
C GLU A 121 11.86 -3.53 8.84
N PHE A 122 11.13 -3.21 7.78
CA PHE A 122 10.11 -2.16 7.79
C PHE A 122 8.95 -2.48 6.83
N GLN A 123 7.80 -1.84 7.02
CA GLN A 123 6.68 -1.91 6.06
C GLN A 123 6.63 -0.63 5.24
N ALA A 124 6.39 -0.76 3.94
CA ALA A 124 6.30 0.40 3.06
C ALA A 124 4.89 0.52 2.47
N PHE A 125 4.28 1.69 2.65
CA PHE A 125 3.01 2.09 2.05
C PHE A 125 3.31 3.18 1.02
N LEU A 126 3.79 2.75 -0.14
CA LEU A 126 4.34 3.65 -1.15
C LEU A 126 3.46 3.69 -2.38
N SER A 127 3.23 4.89 -2.89
CA SER A 127 2.68 5.08 -4.23
C SER A 127 3.78 5.44 -5.22
N LEU A 128 4.71 6.33 -4.84
CA LEU A 128 5.89 6.67 -5.64
C LEU A 128 7.13 6.64 -4.74
N PRO A 129 8.29 6.17 -5.24
CA PRO A 129 9.54 6.19 -4.50
C PRO A 129 10.19 7.59 -4.54
N LYS A 130 9.40 8.63 -4.26
CA LYS A 130 9.84 10.03 -4.15
C LYS A 130 9.22 10.63 -2.90
N ASN A 131 9.95 11.52 -2.23
CA ASN A 131 9.49 12.23 -1.03
C ASN A 131 8.99 11.26 0.07
N LEU A 132 9.89 10.34 0.46
CA LEU A 132 9.60 9.31 1.44
C LEU A 132 9.71 9.86 2.85
N VAL A 133 8.73 9.54 3.70
CA VAL A 133 8.78 9.81 5.14
C VAL A 133 8.92 8.49 5.86
N VAL A 134 9.96 8.37 6.68
CA VAL A 134 10.17 7.25 7.58
C VAL A 134 9.57 7.60 8.92
N ILE A 135 8.62 6.79 9.36
CA ILE A 135 7.95 6.87 10.65
C ILE A 135 8.49 5.73 11.50
N ARG A 136 9.17 6.06 12.59
CA ARG A 136 9.65 5.09 13.56
C ARG A 136 8.73 5.12 14.77
N GLY A 137 8.20 3.96 15.12
CA GLY A 137 7.51 3.75 16.38
C GLY A 137 8.29 2.86 17.31
N ILE A 138 7.68 2.53 18.46
CA ILE A 138 8.29 1.69 19.50
C ILE A 138 8.71 0.33 18.92
N ASP A 139 7.82 -0.34 18.17
CA ASP A 139 8.04 -1.70 17.65
C ASP A 139 7.87 -1.79 16.12
N PHE A 140 7.89 -0.66 15.42
CA PHE A 140 7.67 -0.66 13.97
C PHE A 140 8.45 0.44 13.26
N VAL A 141 8.74 0.19 11.99
CA VAL A 141 9.21 1.20 11.05
C VAL A 141 8.29 1.17 9.84
N TYR A 142 7.68 2.32 9.52
CA TYR A 142 6.88 2.51 8.34
C TYR A 142 7.50 3.53 7.41
N VAL A 143 7.41 3.26 6.11
CA VAL A 143 7.83 4.21 5.08
C VAL A 143 6.60 4.57 4.27
N VAL A 144 6.28 5.86 4.21
CA VAL A 144 5.12 6.40 3.51
C VAL A 144 5.56 7.43 2.47
N SER A 145 4.74 7.67 1.44
CA SER A 145 5.02 8.65 0.39
C SER A 145 3.89 9.69 0.24
N PRO A 146 3.68 10.58 1.22
CA PRO A 146 2.73 11.68 1.11
C PRO A 146 3.19 12.70 0.06
N VAL A 147 2.24 13.42 -0.55
CA VAL A 147 2.56 14.47 -1.55
C VAL A 147 3.40 15.60 -0.94
N LEU A 148 3.12 15.98 0.31
CA LEU A 148 3.80 17.03 1.06
C LEU A 148 4.59 16.43 2.23
N ALA A 149 5.73 15.80 1.94
CA ALA A 149 6.52 15.05 2.92
C ALA A 149 7.00 15.87 4.12
N ASP A 150 7.53 17.08 3.88
CA ASP A 150 8.02 17.95 4.97
C ASP A 150 6.90 18.42 5.91
N SER A 151 5.76 18.84 5.34
CA SER A 151 4.58 19.24 6.11
C SER A 151 4.01 18.07 6.89
N PHE A 152 3.90 16.90 6.25
CA PHE A 152 3.42 15.68 6.88
C PHE A 152 4.28 15.26 8.07
N ALA A 153 5.61 15.20 7.89
CA ALA A 153 6.54 14.81 8.95
C ALA A 153 6.48 15.78 10.14
N ARG A 154 6.43 17.08 9.84
CA ARG A 154 6.31 18.14 10.85
C ARG A 154 5.01 18.02 11.64
N ASP A 155 3.87 17.93 10.96
CA ASP A 155 2.56 17.90 11.62
C ASP A 155 2.35 16.63 12.43
N LEU A 156 2.94 15.51 12.00
CA LEU A 156 2.93 14.26 12.74
C LEU A 156 3.66 14.38 14.08
N MET A 157 4.70 15.22 14.14
CA MET A 157 5.51 15.48 15.32
C MET A 157 5.02 16.64 16.19
N LEU A 158 4.05 17.44 15.73
CA LEU A 158 3.52 18.52 16.54
C LEU A 158 2.89 17.96 17.83
N PRO A 159 3.21 18.53 19.00
CA PRO A 159 2.55 18.17 20.25
C PRO A 159 1.05 18.34 20.09
N THR A 160 0.28 17.32 20.48
CA THR A 160 -1.17 17.44 20.50
C THR A 160 -1.50 18.33 21.69
N TRP A 161 -2.03 19.52 21.40
CA TRP A 161 -2.38 20.49 22.43
C TRP A 161 -3.44 19.85 23.34
N ARG A 162 -3.01 19.39 24.52
CA ARG A 162 -3.92 19.01 25.61
C ARG A 162 -4.41 20.31 26.24
N GLY A 163 -5.49 20.87 25.69
CA GLY A 163 -6.25 21.89 26.40
C GLY A 163 -6.65 21.33 27.76
N GLY A 164 -6.26 22.03 28.83
CA GLY A 164 -6.60 21.71 30.22
C GLY A 164 -8.06 21.94 30.55
#